data_AF-A0A1E7G2U4-F1
#
_entry.id   AF-A0A1E7G2U4-F1
#
_cell.length_a   1.000
_cell.length_b   1.000
_cell.length_c   1.000
_cell.angle_alpha   90.00
_cell.angle_beta   90.00
_cell.angle_gamma   90.00
#
_symmetry.space_group_name_H-M   'P 1'
#
loop_
_entity.id
_entity.type
_entity.pdbx_description
1 polymer ?
#
loop_
_entity_poly.entity_id
_entity_poly.type
_entity_poly.pdbx_seq_one_letter_code
_entity_poly.pdbx_strand_id
1 'polypeptide(L)' 'MIDITQHQVTVLIKVPHTQQRQKLFKVLEGQIKEEFSYRNTSYFFSEFECHKNQENNRVALWLIT' A
#
# COMPACT_ATOMS: atom_id res chain seq x y z
N MET A 1 -0.04 -5.44 -7.81
CA MET A 1 -0.76 -6.70 -7.58
C MET A 1 -1.58 -6.51 -6.32
N ILE A 2 -2.87 -6.86 -6.36
CA ILE A 2 -3.72 -6.83 -5.18
C ILE A 2 -4.16 -8.28 -4.97
N ASP A 3 -3.87 -8.82 -3.80
CA ASP A 3 -4.25 -10.17 -3.41
C ASP A 3 -5.21 -10.08 -2.22
N ILE A 4 -6.33 -10.80 -2.29
CA ILE A 4 -7.42 -10.72 -1.31
C ILE A 4 -7.70 -12.13 -0.80
N THR A 5 -7.49 -12.34 0.49
CA THR A 5 -7.83 -13.56 1.20
C THR A 5 -8.96 -13.28 2.19
N GLN A 6 -9.60 -14.31 2.73
CA GLN A 6 -10.74 -14.16 3.66
C GLN A 6 -10.46 -13.26 4.87
N HIS A 7 -9.20 -13.16 5.31
CA HIS A 7 -8.82 -12.45 6.53
C HIS A 7 -7.83 -11.32 6.29
N GLN A 8 -7.36 -11.14 5.05
CA GLN A 8 -6.26 -10.23 4.78
C GLN A 8 -6.29 -9.74 3.33
N VAL A 9 -6.05 -8.45 3.15
CA VAL A 9 -5.76 -7.84 1.84
C VAL A 9 -4.27 -7.49 1.79
N THR A 10 -3.59 -7.98 0.75
CA THR A 10 -2.20 -7.65 0.46
C THR A 10 -2.12 -6.77 -0.77
N VAL A 11 -1.58 -5.57 -0.61
CA VAL A 11 -1.44 -4.60 -1.71
C VAL A 11 0.04 -4.40 -2.02
N LEU A 12 0.40 -4.63 -3.28
CA LEU A 12 1.76 -4.42 -3.79
C LEU A 12 1.76 -3.39 -4.92
N ILE A 13 2.37 -2.23 -4.66
CA ILE A 13 2.44 -1.11 -5.60
C ILE A 13 3.90 -0.73 -5.87
N LYS A 14 4.23 -0.52 -7.16
CA LYS A 14 5.55 -0.02 -7.55
C LYS A 14 5.72 1.42 -7.04
N VAL A 15 6.75 1.65 -6.24
CA VAL A 15 7.07 2.99 -5.72
C VAL A 15 7.77 3.78 -6.82
N PRO A 16 7.20 4.93 -7.23
CA PRO A 16 7.81 5.72 -8.28
C PRO A 16 9.11 6.41 -7.81
N HIS A 17 10.05 6.57 -8.73
CA HIS A 17 11.39 7.07 -8.41
C HIS A 17 11.47 8.60 -8.31
N THR A 18 10.56 9.35 -8.94
CA THR A 18 10.63 10.83 -8.97
C THR A 18 9.88 11.46 -7.80
N GLN A 19 10.36 12.60 -7.29
CA GLN A 19 9.72 13.30 -6.16
C GLN A 19 8.26 13.67 -6.41
N GLN A 20 7.92 14.16 -7.61
CA GLN A 20 6.53 14.51 -7.96
C GLN A 20 5.61 13.29 -7.86
N ARG A 21 6.06 12.14 -8.38
CA ARG A 21 5.28 10.90 -8.32
C ARG A 21 5.25 10.30 -6.92
N GLN A 22 6.29 10.48 -6.10
CA GLN A 22 6.27 10.08 -4.68
C GLN A 22 5.27 10.91 -3.86
N LYS A 23 5.16 12.22 -4.14
CA LYS A 23 4.12 13.06 -3.52
C LYS A 23 2.72 12.58 -3.90
N LEU A 24 2.49 12.32 -5.18
CA LEU A 24 1.21 11.77 -5.65
C LEU A 24 0.91 10.41 -5.01
N PHE A 25 1.92 9.55 -4.92
CA PHE A 25 1.81 8.24 -4.28
C PHE A 25 1.38 8.35 -2.80
N LYS A 26 1.96 9.29 -2.04
CA LYS A 26 1.55 9.56 -0.65
C LYS A 26 0.13 10.11 -0.51
N VAL A 27 -0.36 10.85 -1.49
CA VAL A 27 -1.76 11.32 -1.48
C VAL A 27 -2.70 10.14 -1.71
N LEU A 28 -2.43 9.33 -2.73
CA LEU A 28 -3.20 8.12 -3.03
C LEU A 28 -3.18 7.14 -1.85
N GLU A 29 -2.02 7.01 -1.21
CA GLU A 29 -1.83 6.25 0.02
C GLU A 29 -2.84 6.67 1.11
N GLY A 30 -2.94 7.97 1.37
CA GLY A 30 -3.88 8.52 2.36
C GLY A 30 -5.34 8.24 2.00
N GLN A 31 -5.70 8.46 0.74
CA GLN A 31 -7.07 8.20 0.25
C GLN A 31 -7.47 6.74 0.39
N ILE A 32 -6.56 5.81 0.07
CA ILE A 32 -6.80 4.38 0.21
C ILE A 32 -7.02 4.02 1.69
N LYS A 33 -6.18 4.53 2.60
CA LYS A 33 -6.34 4.31 4.06
C LYS A 33 -7.68 4.81 4.56
N GLU A 34 -8.11 5.97 4.09
CA GLU A 34 -9.36 6.63 4.49
C GLU A 34 -10.58 5.82 4.05
N GLU A 35 -10.62 5.38 2.79
CA GLU A 35 -11.71 4.55 2.24
C GLU A 35 -11.86 3.21 2.98
N PHE A 36 -10.74 2.56 3.30
CA PHE A 36 -10.75 1.29 4.04
C PHE A 36 -11.16 1.49 5.51
N SER A 37 -10.67 2.54 6.17
CA SER A 37 -11.02 2.86 7.56
C SER A 37 -12.49 3.24 7.72
N TYR A 38 -13.06 3.94 6.72
CA TYR A 38 -14.47 4.31 6.71
C TYR A 38 -15.39 3.09 6.62
N ARG A 39 -15.01 2.08 5.84
CA ARG A 39 -15.83 0.87 5.63
C ARG A 39 -15.71 -0.16 6.75
N ASN A 40 -14.61 -0.18 7.49
CA ASN A 40 -14.38 -1.12 8.60
C ASN A 40 -13.37 -0.53 9.59
N THR A 41 -13.85 -0.12 10.76
CA THR A 41 -13.03 0.42 11.86
C THR A 41 -12.11 -0.61 12.50
N SER A 42 -12.28 -1.90 12.19
CA SER A 42 -11.46 -2.99 12.72
C SER A 42 -10.22 -3.30 11.89
N TYR A 43 -10.06 -2.71 10.70
CA TYR A 43 -8.90 -3.02 9.85
C TYR A 43 -7.62 -2.37 10.39
N PHE A 44 -6.60 -3.18 10.60
CA PHE A 44 -5.27 -2.74 10.98
C PHE A 44 -4.38 -2.67 9.73
N PHE A 45 -3.81 -1.49 9.47
CA PHE A 45 -2.79 -1.32 8.44
C PHE A 45 -1.41 -1.58 9.03
N SER A 46 -0.67 -2.49 8.41
CA SER A 46 0.76 -2.65 8.73
C SER A 46 1.53 -1.37 8.40
N GLU A 47 2.70 -1.19 9.03
CA GLU A 47 3.62 -0.12 8.64
C GLU A 47 4.00 -0.23 7.16
N PHE A 48 4.32 0.93 6.58
CA PHE A 48 4.75 1.01 5.18
C PHE A 48 6.11 0.32 5.02
N GLU A 49 6.13 -0.85 4.39
CA GLU A 49 7.38 -1.53 4.08
C GLU A 49 7.78 -1.33 2.61
N CYS A 50 8.93 -0.69 2.40
CA CYS A 50 9.52 -0.53 1.07
C CYS A 50 10.57 -1.61 0.82
N HIS A 51 10.23 -2.55 -0.05
CA HIS A 51 11.12 -3.64 -0.46
C HIS A 51 11.66 -3.40 -1.86
N LYS A 52 12.78 -4.05 -2.19
CA LYS A 52 13.24 -4.16 -3.58
C LYS A 52 12.78 -5.50 -4.13
N ASN A 53 12.15 -5.50 -5.30
CA ASN A 53 11.83 -6.75 -5.99
C ASN A 53 13.08 -7.33 -6.68
N GLN A 54 12.94 -8.51 -7.30
CA GLN A 54 14.03 -9.21 -8.01
C GLN A 54 14.66 -8.37 -9.15
N GLU A 55 13.95 -7.36 -9.65
CA GLU A 55 14.40 -6.43 -10.69
C GLU A 55 14.96 -5.12 -10.11
N ASN A 56 15.25 -5.05 -8.81
CA ASN A 56 15.75 -3.87 -8.10
C ASN A 56 14.77 -2.67 -8.10
N ASN A 57 13.50 -2.89 -8.45
CA ASN A 57 12.44 -1.89 -8.36
C ASN A 57 11.96 -1.76 -6.91
N ARG A 58 11.73 -0.52 -6.45
CA ARG A 58 11.11 -0.27 -5.14
C ARG A 58 9.63 -0.61 -5.20
N VAL A 59 9.14 -1.42 -4.26
CA VAL A 59 7.73 -1.78 -4.10
C VAL A 59 7.29 -1.50 -2.67
N ALA A 60 6.05 -1.08 -2.50
CA ALA A 60 5.39 -0.94 -1.22
C ALA A 60 4.53 -2.17 -0.99
N LEU A 61 4.70 -2.83 0.17
CA LEU A 61 3.89 -3.97 0.60
C LEU A 61 3.07 -3.61 1.81
N TRP A 62 1.76 -3.75 1.71
CA TRP A 62 0.81 -3.42 2.77
C TRP A 62 -0.05 -4.61 3.10
N LEU A 63 -0.16 -4.91 4.40
CA LEU A 63 -1.09 -5.91 4.93
C LEU A 63 -2.22 -5.17 5.63
N ILE A 64 -3.44 -5.50 5.26
CA ILE A 64 -4.67 -4.98 5.86
C ILE A 64 -5.42 -6.19 6.44
N THR A 65 -5.60 -6.23 7.75
CA THR A 65 -6.14 -7.37 8.53
C THR A 65 -7.33 -6.94 9.35
#